data_AF-A0A165WHW1-F1
#
_entry.id   AF-A0A165WHW1-F1
#
_cell.length_a   1.000
_cell.length_b   1.000
_cell.length_c   1.000
_cell.angle_alpha   90.00
_cell.angle_beta   90.00
_cell.angle_gamma   90.00
#
_symmetry.space_group_name_H-M   'P 1'
#
loop_
_entity.id
_entity.type
_entity.pdbx_description
1 polymer ?
#
loop_
_entity_poly.entity_id
_entity_poly.type
_entity_poly.pdbx_seq_one_letter_code
_entity_poly.pdbx_strand_id
1 'polypeptide(L)'
;MTGTIITPPWLAGPSEQRLRDISNVIASRVPRSPEYAISIVQDAIALRGLAISFVRYANIYASPILRLSPEIISEILSYVAELEPTKPTTLGWIRLGHVSHAFRSALLDMHALWAGAACHVDAHARGEVLTRAGNTPLSIRFKDDNEDIEAHRVQFAMDSISFARYMRIEEHDPKNVLWTHEPRAVSGRELPLLEYLKVEAIHRPKRDASWLSTDIYEIQPVRAPRLKCVVLVNIFVPFPPGNLTKLILKRPVLGFAEAVHQP
;
A
#
# COMPACT_ATOMS: atom_id res chain seq x y z
N MET A 1 -21.83 -20.12 28.61
CA MET A 1 -21.42 -21.54 28.57
C MET A 1 -20.01 -21.64 29.11
N THR A 2 -19.83 -22.06 30.36
CA THR A 2 -18.51 -22.30 30.96
C THR A 2 -18.09 -23.74 30.63
N GLY A 3 -17.47 -23.93 29.47
CA GLY A 3 -16.90 -25.22 29.11
C GLY A 3 -15.76 -25.57 30.07
N THR A 4 -15.76 -26.79 30.61
CA THR A 4 -14.67 -27.31 31.42
C THR A 4 -13.39 -27.34 30.59
N ILE A 5 -12.36 -26.61 30.99
CA ILE A 5 -11.07 -26.61 30.30
C ILE A 5 -10.35 -27.91 30.66
N ILE A 6 -10.18 -28.81 29.69
CA ILE A 6 -9.46 -30.07 29.89
C ILE A 6 -7.99 -29.84 29.53
N THR A 7 -7.09 -29.98 30.52
CA THR A 7 -5.65 -29.93 30.30
C THR A 7 -5.20 -31.14 29.47
N PRO A 8 -4.45 -30.97 28.38
CA PRO A 8 -4.02 -32.09 27.55
C PRO A 8 -3.07 -33.02 28.34
N PRO A 9 -3.13 -34.35 28.14
CA PRO A 9 -2.40 -35.32 28.97
C PRO A 9 -0.89 -35.09 29.06
N TRP A 10 -0.28 -34.62 27.97
CA TRP A 10 1.16 -34.35 27.92
C TRP A 10 1.58 -33.15 28.78
N LEU A 11 0.67 -32.22 29.07
CA LEU A 11 0.94 -31.04 29.88
C LEU A 11 0.51 -31.24 31.34
N ALA A 12 -0.52 -32.04 31.59
CA ALA A 12 -1.11 -32.24 32.91
C ALA A 12 -0.05 -32.62 33.97
N GLY A 13 0.68 -33.72 33.75
CA GLY A 13 1.69 -34.20 34.70
C GLY A 13 2.82 -33.18 35.00
N PRO A 14 3.55 -32.70 33.97
CA PRO A 14 4.63 -31.74 34.17
C PRO A 14 4.17 -30.41 34.80
N SER A 15 3.02 -29.88 34.39
CA SER A 15 2.50 -28.61 34.93
C SER A 15 2.04 -28.74 36.38
N GLU A 16 1.35 -29.82 36.73
CA GLU A 16 0.99 -30.12 38.11
C GLU A 16 2.22 -30.27 39.00
N GLN A 17 3.25 -30.99 38.52
CA GLN A 17 4.49 -31.15 39.27
C GLN A 17 5.15 -29.80 39.53
N ARG A 18 5.28 -28.96 38.49
CA ARG A 18 5.89 -27.64 38.62
C ARG A 18 5.12 -26.72 39.57
N LEU A 19 3.79 -26.75 39.52
CA LEU A 19 2.94 -25.99 40.45
C LEU A 19 3.08 -26.49 41.90
N ARG A 20 3.19 -27.80 42.10
CA ARG A 20 3.50 -28.39 43.43
C ARG A 20 4.85 -27.91 43.94
N ASP A 21 5.88 -27.89 43.10
CA ASP A 21 7.22 -27.42 43.49
C ASP A 21 7.20 -25.93 43.92
N ILE A 22 6.52 -25.08 43.16
CA ILE A 22 6.31 -23.66 43.51
C ILE A 22 5.57 -23.53 44.85
N SER A 23 4.49 -24.30 45.04
CA SER A 23 3.70 -24.28 46.28
C SER A 23 4.53 -24.73 47.49
N ASN A 24 5.35 -25.78 47.33
CA ASN A 24 6.24 -26.27 48.38
C ASN A 24 7.29 -25.23 48.78
N VAL A 25 7.89 -24.54 47.81
CA VAL A 25 8.84 -23.44 48.09
C VAL A 25 8.15 -22.30 48.85
N ILE A 26 6.94 -21.90 48.46
CA ILE A 26 6.17 -20.87 49.17
C ILE A 26 5.84 -21.31 50.61
N ALA A 27 5.45 -22.57 50.80
CA ALA A 27 5.08 -23.12 52.11
C ALA A 27 6.29 -23.26 53.06
N SER A 28 7.48 -23.53 52.52
CA SER A 28 8.71 -23.76 53.29
C SER A 28 9.23 -22.53 54.06
N ARG A 29 8.70 -21.32 53.81
CA ARG A 29 9.16 -20.05 54.39
C ARG A 29 10.65 -19.75 54.18
N VAL A 30 11.29 -20.38 53.19
CA VAL A 30 12.66 -20.06 52.78
C VAL A 30 12.74 -18.58 52.35
N PRO A 31 13.86 -17.87 52.60
CA PRO A 31 14.04 -16.51 52.12
C PRO A 31 13.72 -16.38 50.63
N ARG A 32 13.06 -15.28 50.25
CA ARG A 32 12.68 -15.03 48.85
C ARG A 32 13.93 -15.01 47.97
N SER A 33 14.02 -15.95 47.03
CA SER A 33 15.02 -15.92 45.96
C SER A 33 14.46 -15.15 44.76
N PRO A 34 15.09 -14.04 44.35
CA PRO A 34 14.70 -13.33 43.13
C PRO A 34 14.90 -14.20 41.87
N GLU A 35 15.90 -15.07 41.85
CA GLU A 35 16.17 -15.99 40.74
C GLU A 35 15.01 -16.98 40.54
N TYR A 36 14.47 -17.52 41.63
CA TYR A 36 13.32 -18.43 41.56
C TYR A 36 12.06 -17.71 41.05
N ALA A 37 11.82 -16.47 41.49
CA ALA A 37 10.71 -15.66 40.99
C ALA A 37 10.85 -15.39 39.48
N ILE A 38 12.06 -15.09 39.00
CA ILE A 38 12.35 -14.94 37.56
C ILE A 38 12.04 -16.24 36.81
N SER A 39 12.42 -17.40 37.35
CA SER A 39 12.13 -18.70 36.74
C SER A 39 10.63 -18.96 36.56
N ILE A 40 9.79 -18.59 37.54
CA ILE A 40 8.32 -18.72 37.42
C ILE A 40 7.78 -17.83 36.30
N VAL A 41 8.27 -16.60 36.18
CA VAL A 41 7.88 -15.68 35.10
C VAL A 41 8.30 -16.24 33.73
N GLN A 42 9.49 -16.83 33.64
CA GLN A 42 9.97 -17.48 32.41
C GLN A 42 9.07 -18.67 32.02
N ASP A 43 8.64 -19.51 32.98
CA ASP A 43 7.72 -20.61 32.72
C ASP A 43 6.38 -20.11 32.15
N ALA A 44 5.82 -19.04 32.72
CA ALA A 44 4.58 -18.45 32.25
C ALA A 44 4.71 -17.88 30.82
N ILE A 45 5.84 -17.23 30.50
CA ILE A 45 6.15 -16.74 29.16
C ILE A 45 6.27 -17.91 28.17
N ALA A 46 6.97 -18.98 28.55
CA ALA A 46 7.15 -20.16 27.71
C ALA A 46 5.81 -20.86 27.40
N LEU A 47 4.96 -21.07 28.41
CA LEU A 47 3.63 -21.66 28.23
C LEU A 47 2.74 -20.80 27.33
N ARG A 48 2.81 -19.47 27.45
CA ARG A 48 2.10 -18.55 26.55
C ARG A 48 2.59 -18.68 25.11
N GLY A 49 3.90 -18.75 24.88
CA GLY A 49 4.48 -18.97 23.56
C GLY A 49 4.03 -20.29 22.92
N LEU A 50 3.95 -21.35 23.73
CA LEU A 50 3.48 -22.66 23.29
C LEU A 50 1.99 -22.64 22.93
N ALA A 51 1.15 -22.00 23.75
CA ALA A 51 -0.28 -21.83 23.48
C ALA A 51 -0.53 -21.09 22.15
N ILE A 52 0.20 -19.98 21.90
CA ILE A 52 0.15 -19.25 20.63
C ILE A 52 0.52 -20.16 19.45
N SER A 53 1.55 -21.00 19.63
CA SER A 53 1.99 -21.94 18.60
C SER A 53 0.92 -22.99 18.27
N PHE A 54 0.27 -23.58 19.29
CA PHE A 54 -0.82 -24.53 19.07
C PHE A 54 -2.00 -23.89 18.35
N VAL A 55 -2.41 -22.68 18.74
CA VAL A 55 -3.47 -21.94 18.04
C VAL A 55 -3.08 -21.71 16.57
N ARG A 56 -1.82 -21.35 16.30
CA ARG A 56 -1.32 -21.19 14.93
C ARG A 56 -1.44 -22.47 14.13
N TYR A 57 -0.99 -23.61 14.66
CA TYR A 57 -1.07 -24.90 13.97
C TYR A 57 -2.51 -25.38 13.78
N ALA A 58 -3.37 -25.19 14.78
CA ALA A 58 -4.80 -25.49 14.67
C ALA A 58 -5.45 -24.68 13.55
N ASN A 59 -5.12 -23.38 13.44
CA ASN A 59 -5.62 -22.53 12.36
C ASN A 59 -5.12 -22.98 10.99
N ILE A 60 -3.83 -23.34 10.85
CA ILE A 60 -3.27 -23.86 9.59
C ILE A 60 -3.97 -25.16 9.19
N TYR A 61 -4.21 -26.06 10.15
CA TYR A 61 -4.90 -27.31 9.91
C TYR A 61 -6.36 -27.09 9.46
N ALA A 62 -7.10 -26.26 10.21
CA ALA A 62 -8.53 -26.02 9.97
C ALA A 62 -8.80 -25.16 8.73
N SER A 63 -7.88 -24.28 8.34
CA SER A 63 -8.08 -23.32 7.26
C SER A 63 -7.34 -23.72 5.97
N PRO A 64 -8.05 -24.12 4.90
CA PRO A 64 -7.41 -24.52 3.63
C PRO A 64 -6.52 -23.44 3.02
N ILE A 65 -6.90 -22.16 3.15
CA ILE A 65 -6.14 -21.05 2.56
C ILE A 65 -4.76 -20.87 3.21
N LEU A 66 -4.60 -21.26 4.48
CA LEU A 66 -3.31 -21.20 5.18
C LEU A 66 -2.36 -22.35 4.84
N ARG A 67 -2.83 -23.33 4.06
CA ARG A 67 -2.02 -24.45 3.54
C ARG A 67 -1.48 -24.19 2.13
N LEU A 68 -1.88 -23.09 1.51
CA LEU A 68 -1.36 -22.67 0.22
C LEU A 68 0.10 -22.25 0.36
N SER A 69 0.87 -22.37 -0.74
CA SER A 69 2.24 -21.88 -0.76
C SER A 69 2.25 -20.34 -0.66
N PRO A 70 3.36 -19.74 -0.18
CA PRO A 70 3.49 -18.29 -0.08
C PRO A 70 3.20 -17.57 -1.41
N GLU A 71 3.58 -18.15 -2.54
CA GLU A 71 3.40 -17.56 -3.87
C GLU A 71 1.92 -17.43 -4.23
N ILE A 72 1.12 -18.48 -3.98
CA ILE A 72 -0.32 -18.45 -4.23
C ILE A 72 -1.02 -17.47 -3.28
N ILE A 73 -0.58 -17.39 -2.02
CA ILE A 73 -1.08 -16.40 -1.07
C ILE A 73 -0.79 -14.98 -1.59
N SER A 74 0.45 -14.70 -2.02
CA SER A 74 0.83 -13.40 -2.59
C SER A 74 0.04 -13.06 -3.86
N GLU A 75 -0.25 -14.03 -4.72
CA GLU A 75 -1.09 -13.82 -5.90
C GLU A 75 -2.52 -13.43 -5.50
N ILE A 76 -3.13 -14.18 -4.56
CA ILE A 76 -4.45 -13.85 -4.00
C ILE A 76 -4.45 -12.44 -3.40
N LEU A 77 -3.44 -12.10 -2.58
CA LEU A 77 -3.30 -10.79 -1.96
C LEU A 77 -3.16 -9.68 -2.99
N SER A 78 -2.49 -9.93 -4.12
CA SER A 78 -2.38 -8.98 -5.24
C SER A 78 -3.74 -8.70 -5.86
N TYR A 79 -4.53 -9.74 -6.12
CA TYR A 79 -5.91 -9.57 -6.62
C TYR A 79 -6.79 -8.81 -5.63
N VAL A 80 -6.72 -9.13 -4.33
CA VAL A 80 -7.49 -8.38 -3.33
C VAL A 80 -7.02 -6.93 -3.23
N ALA A 81 -5.73 -6.64 -3.39
CA ALA A 81 -5.22 -5.27 -3.41
C ALA A 81 -5.74 -4.43 -4.59
N GLU A 82 -6.02 -5.06 -5.73
CA GLU A 82 -6.67 -4.40 -6.86
C GLU A 82 -8.15 -4.13 -6.62
N LEU A 83 -8.86 -5.08 -5.99
CA LEU A 83 -10.29 -4.95 -5.66
C LEU A 83 -10.56 -4.01 -4.47
N GLU A 84 -9.67 -4.03 -3.48
CA GLU A 84 -9.76 -3.28 -2.23
C GLU A 84 -8.50 -2.41 -2.01
N PRO A 85 -8.28 -1.38 -2.83
CA PRO A 85 -7.14 -0.50 -2.67
C PRO A 85 -7.20 0.25 -1.33
N THR A 86 -6.05 0.65 -0.82
CA THR A 86 -5.93 1.54 0.34
C THR A 86 -6.53 2.91 0.01
N LYS A 87 -7.23 3.50 0.97
CA LYS A 87 -7.76 4.86 0.94
C LYS A 87 -7.45 5.56 2.26
N PRO A 88 -7.49 6.90 2.35
CA PRO A 88 -7.33 7.60 3.64
C PRO A 88 -8.29 7.08 4.72
N THR A 89 -9.53 6.79 4.34
CA THR A 89 -10.58 6.36 5.27
C THR A 89 -10.63 4.86 5.51
N THR A 90 -9.93 4.05 4.72
CA THR A 90 -10.00 2.59 4.81
C THR A 90 -8.64 1.93 4.56
N LEU A 91 -8.26 1.00 5.43
CA LEU A 91 -7.02 0.22 5.28
C LEU A 91 -6.95 -0.62 3.99
N GLY A 92 -8.08 -0.90 3.34
CA GLY A 92 -8.13 -1.77 2.16
C GLY A 92 -7.47 -3.12 2.43
N TRP A 93 -6.67 -3.61 1.49
CA TRP A 93 -5.92 -4.86 1.62
C TRP A 93 -4.96 -4.95 2.82
N ILE A 94 -4.54 -3.82 3.42
CA ILE A 94 -3.64 -3.86 4.60
C ILE A 94 -4.29 -4.62 5.77
N ARG A 95 -5.63 -4.60 5.86
CA ARG A 95 -6.39 -5.33 6.89
C ARG A 95 -6.17 -6.85 6.85
N LEU A 96 -5.79 -7.40 5.69
CA LEU A 96 -5.52 -8.83 5.53
C LEU A 96 -4.31 -9.27 6.36
N GLY A 97 -3.38 -8.35 6.66
CA GLY A 97 -2.27 -8.60 7.58
C GLY A 97 -2.70 -8.81 9.04
N HIS A 98 -3.98 -8.58 9.37
CA HIS A 98 -4.54 -8.86 10.70
C HIS A 98 -5.24 -10.22 10.78
N VAL A 99 -5.42 -10.93 9.65
CA VAL A 99 -6.10 -12.23 9.61
C VAL A 99 -5.23 -13.33 10.21
N SER A 100 -3.96 -13.40 9.81
CA SER A 100 -3.03 -14.41 10.29
C SER A 100 -1.58 -13.95 10.17
N HIS A 101 -0.68 -14.61 10.91
CA HIS A 101 0.76 -14.41 10.76
C HIS A 101 1.24 -14.71 9.33
N ALA A 102 0.70 -15.74 8.68
CA ALA A 102 1.09 -16.11 7.32
C ALA A 102 0.74 -15.00 6.32
N PHE A 103 -0.46 -14.44 6.41
CA PHE A 103 -0.90 -13.33 5.56
C PHE A 103 -0.07 -12.08 5.82
N ARG A 104 0.20 -11.78 7.10
CA ARG A 104 1.06 -10.66 7.48
C ARG A 104 2.46 -10.80 6.89
N SER A 105 3.07 -11.98 7.02
CA SER A 105 4.41 -12.26 6.47
C SER A 105 4.41 -12.06 4.96
N ALA A 106 3.47 -12.72 4.25
CA ALA A 106 3.35 -12.59 2.80
C ALA A 106 3.17 -11.14 2.36
N LEU A 107 2.31 -10.36 3.03
CA LEU A 107 2.14 -8.94 2.72
C LEU A 107 3.40 -8.12 2.96
N LEU A 108 4.13 -8.36 4.05
CA LEU A 108 5.35 -7.62 4.35
C LEU A 108 6.44 -7.85 3.29
N ASP A 109 6.48 -9.03 2.68
CA ASP A 109 7.41 -9.38 1.60
C ASP A 109 6.99 -8.79 0.23
N MET A 110 5.76 -8.30 0.09
CA MET A 110 5.20 -7.75 -1.15
C MET A 110 5.47 -6.25 -1.32
N HIS A 111 6.75 -5.87 -1.44
CA HIS A 111 7.20 -4.48 -1.54
C HIS A 111 6.48 -3.64 -2.62
N ALA A 112 6.09 -4.25 -3.74
CA ALA A 112 5.36 -3.58 -4.83
C ALA A 112 3.96 -3.10 -4.41
N LEU A 113 3.27 -3.83 -3.53
CA LEU A 113 1.97 -3.40 -3.01
C LEU A 113 2.12 -2.17 -2.11
N TRP A 114 3.13 -2.17 -1.23
CA TRP A 114 3.45 -1.01 -0.38
C TRP A 114 3.81 0.22 -1.23
N ALA A 115 4.63 0.05 -2.27
CA ALA A 115 4.98 1.13 -3.19
C ALA A 115 3.76 1.70 -3.94
N GLY A 116 2.75 0.87 -4.23
CA GLY A 116 1.48 1.31 -4.80
C GLY A 116 0.57 2.04 -3.81
N ALA A 117 0.67 1.74 -2.52
CA ALA A 117 -0.14 2.39 -1.48
C ALA A 117 0.45 3.73 -0.98
N ALA A 118 1.72 4.02 -1.24
CA ALA A 118 2.43 5.18 -0.68
C ALA A 118 1.72 6.54 -0.92
N CYS A 119 1.10 6.72 -2.08
CA CYS A 119 0.35 7.95 -2.42
C CYS A 119 -1.11 7.94 -1.91
N HIS A 120 -1.56 6.83 -1.33
CA HIS A 120 -2.94 6.60 -0.93
C HIS A 120 -3.17 6.63 0.58
N VAL A 121 -2.10 6.58 1.36
CA VAL A 121 -2.14 6.66 2.82
C VAL A 121 -1.93 8.09 3.31
N ASP A 122 -2.43 8.34 4.52
CA ASP A 122 -2.22 9.59 5.23
C ASP A 122 -0.74 9.87 5.51
N ALA A 123 -0.41 11.15 5.69
CA ALA A 123 0.96 11.60 5.94
C ALA A 123 1.64 10.87 7.10
N HIS A 124 0.91 10.56 8.18
CA HIS A 124 1.46 9.90 9.36
C HIS A 124 1.85 8.42 9.11
N ALA A 125 1.15 7.72 8.21
CA ALA A 125 1.42 6.32 7.88
C ALA A 125 2.43 6.16 6.72
N ARG A 126 2.66 7.23 5.95
CA ARG A 126 3.47 7.21 4.73
C ARG A 126 4.92 6.76 4.97
N GLY A 127 5.55 7.18 6.06
CA GLY A 127 6.93 6.79 6.38
C GLY A 127 7.08 5.27 6.56
N GLU A 128 6.12 4.65 7.26
CA GLU A 128 6.09 3.19 7.44
C GLU A 128 5.83 2.47 6.11
N VAL A 129 4.89 2.97 5.30
CA VAL A 129 4.59 2.39 3.97
C VAL A 129 5.79 2.48 3.04
N LEU A 130 6.52 3.60 3.02
CA LEU A 130 7.74 3.76 2.24
C LEU A 130 8.86 2.84 2.75
N THR A 131 9.01 2.71 4.07
CA THR A 131 9.97 1.77 4.66
C THR A 131 9.69 0.33 4.21
N ARG A 132 8.41 -0.07 4.18
CA ARG A 132 8.00 -1.40 3.68
C ARG A 132 8.09 -1.53 2.17
N ALA A 133 7.95 -0.46 1.40
CA ALA A 133 8.18 -0.46 -0.04
C ALA A 133 9.68 -0.65 -0.39
N GLY A 134 10.57 -0.26 0.53
CA GLY A 134 12.01 -0.31 0.31
C GLY A 134 12.41 0.52 -0.91
N ASN A 135 13.24 -0.05 -1.77
CA ASN A 135 13.69 0.59 -3.02
C ASN A 135 12.76 0.33 -4.22
N THR A 136 11.54 -0.15 -3.97
CA THR A 136 10.61 -0.48 -5.05
C THR A 136 10.04 0.80 -5.66
N PRO A 137 10.10 0.98 -7.00
CA PRO A 137 9.54 2.16 -7.66
C PRO A 137 8.05 2.35 -7.38
N LEU A 138 7.63 3.60 -7.24
CA LEU A 138 6.25 3.94 -6.87
C LEU A 138 5.27 3.72 -8.03
N SER A 139 4.02 3.44 -7.67
CA SER A 139 2.88 3.46 -8.60
C SER A 139 1.92 4.56 -8.18
N ILE A 140 1.96 5.70 -8.87
CA ILE A 140 1.11 6.87 -8.60
C ILE A 140 -0.21 6.69 -9.36
N ARG A 141 -1.33 6.63 -8.63
CA ARG A 141 -2.67 6.48 -9.20
C ARG A 141 -3.64 7.47 -8.56
N PHE A 142 -4.11 8.45 -9.31
CA PHE A 142 -5.16 9.36 -8.86
C PHE A 142 -6.34 9.36 -9.83
N LYS A 143 -7.54 9.42 -9.25
CA LYS A 143 -8.82 9.48 -9.94
C LYS A 143 -9.80 10.24 -9.05
N ASP A 144 -10.36 11.33 -9.54
CA ASP A 144 -11.21 12.25 -8.76
C ASP A 144 -12.72 11.98 -8.87
N ASP A 145 -13.15 11.00 -9.69
CA ASP A 145 -14.58 10.69 -9.92
C ASP A 145 -15.44 10.51 -8.66
N ASN A 146 -14.86 10.16 -7.51
CA ASN A 146 -15.59 9.83 -6.29
C ASN A 146 -14.86 10.18 -4.98
N GLU A 147 -13.72 10.88 -5.04
CA GLU A 147 -12.88 11.15 -3.86
C GLU A 147 -12.23 12.52 -3.99
N ASP A 148 -12.40 13.37 -2.97
CA ASP A 148 -11.60 14.59 -2.83
C ASP A 148 -10.19 14.20 -2.40
N ILE A 149 -9.21 14.41 -3.28
CA ILE A 149 -7.83 14.04 -3.03
C ILE A 149 -7.12 15.22 -2.39
N GLU A 150 -6.76 15.06 -1.12
CA GLU A 150 -6.06 16.09 -0.36
C GLU A 150 -4.80 16.60 -1.07
N ALA A 151 -4.63 17.92 -1.12
CA ALA A 151 -3.54 18.60 -1.83
C ALA A 151 -2.14 18.10 -1.42
N HIS A 152 -1.96 17.72 -0.15
CA HIS A 152 -0.68 17.22 0.35
C HIS A 152 -0.30 15.85 -0.24
N ARG A 153 -1.28 15.02 -0.62
CA ARG A 153 -1.05 13.73 -1.30
C ARG A 153 -0.64 13.96 -2.75
N VAL A 154 -1.30 14.91 -3.41
CA VAL A 154 -0.94 15.35 -4.76
C VAL A 154 0.49 15.89 -4.78
N GLN A 155 0.83 16.78 -3.85
CA GLN A 155 2.17 17.33 -3.72
C GLN A 155 3.22 16.24 -3.54
N PHE A 156 3.01 15.31 -2.60
CA PHE A 156 3.92 14.18 -2.38
C PHE A 156 4.14 13.33 -3.64
N ALA A 157 3.07 13.04 -4.39
CA ALA A 157 3.18 12.26 -5.62
C ALA A 157 4.00 12.99 -6.69
N MET A 158 3.80 14.30 -6.83
CA MET A 158 4.53 15.14 -7.78
C MET A 158 6.01 15.30 -7.42
N ASP A 159 6.32 15.39 -6.13
CA ASP A 159 7.70 15.38 -5.63
C ASP A 159 8.37 14.03 -5.90
N SER A 160 7.60 12.94 -5.89
CA SER A 160 8.09 11.57 -6.03
C SER A 160 8.08 11.02 -7.46
N ILE A 161 7.70 11.81 -8.48
CA ILE A 161 7.55 11.34 -9.87
C ILE A 161 8.82 10.71 -10.46
N SER A 162 10.02 11.15 -10.05
CA SER A 162 11.30 10.57 -10.51
C SER A 162 11.50 9.13 -10.06
N PHE A 163 10.83 8.72 -8.99
CA PHE A 163 10.85 7.35 -8.46
C PHE A 163 9.68 6.50 -8.95
N ALA A 164 8.77 7.07 -9.74
CA ALA A 164 7.59 6.37 -10.21
C ALA A 164 7.92 5.48 -11.41
N ARG A 165 7.43 4.24 -11.37
CA ARG A 165 7.41 3.34 -12.53
C ARG A 165 6.10 3.43 -13.31
N TYR A 166 5.00 3.61 -12.58
CA TYR A 166 3.66 3.74 -13.14
C TYR A 166 3.04 5.05 -12.67
N MET A 167 2.52 5.84 -13.61
CA MET A 167 1.79 7.05 -13.31
C MET A 167 0.47 7.06 -14.09
N ARG A 168 -0.64 7.16 -13.35
CA ARG A 168 -1.99 7.24 -13.90
C ARG A 168 -2.76 8.32 -13.14
N ILE A 169 -3.07 9.42 -13.81
CA ILE A 169 -3.79 10.55 -13.24
C ILE A 169 -5.00 10.82 -14.14
N GLU A 170 -6.19 10.76 -13.54
CA GLU A 170 -7.48 10.96 -14.23
C GLU A 170 -8.23 12.08 -13.52
N GLU A 171 -8.28 13.25 -14.16
CA GLU A 171 -9.00 14.43 -13.70
C GLU A 171 -10.29 14.61 -14.50
N HIS A 172 -11.39 14.36 -13.82
CA HIS A 172 -12.75 14.50 -14.31
C HIS A 172 -13.55 15.57 -13.54
N ASP A 173 -13.11 16.03 -12.37
CA ASP A 173 -13.72 17.15 -11.66
C ASP A 173 -12.91 18.45 -11.89
N PRO A 174 -13.51 19.53 -12.43
CA PRO A 174 -12.83 20.81 -12.58
C PRO A 174 -12.30 21.42 -11.27
N LYS A 175 -12.80 20.99 -10.11
CA LYS A 175 -12.36 21.47 -8.78
C LYS A 175 -11.08 20.77 -8.31
N ASN A 176 -10.78 19.58 -8.83
CA ASN A 176 -9.69 18.74 -8.35
C ASN A 176 -8.50 18.77 -9.32
N VAL A 177 -7.47 19.51 -8.95
CA VAL A 177 -6.23 19.64 -9.74
C VAL A 177 -5.23 18.58 -9.26
N LEU A 178 -5.18 17.44 -9.94
CA LEU A 178 -4.32 16.32 -9.57
C LEU A 178 -2.93 16.39 -10.22
N TRP A 179 -2.82 16.87 -11.44
CA TRP A 179 -1.62 17.15 -12.20
C TRP A 179 -1.25 18.62 -12.02
N THR A 180 -0.37 18.92 -11.08
CA THR A 180 0.00 20.30 -10.75
C THR A 180 1.15 20.84 -11.59
N HIS A 181 1.93 19.97 -12.24
CA HIS A 181 3.08 20.41 -13.02
C HIS A 181 2.68 21.03 -14.37
N GLU A 182 3.18 22.23 -14.64
CA GLU A 182 3.18 22.80 -15.99
C GLU A 182 4.14 22.04 -16.91
N PRO A 183 3.96 22.10 -18.24
CA PRO A 183 4.88 21.50 -19.21
C PRO A 183 6.34 21.89 -18.97
N ARG A 184 6.59 23.14 -18.57
CA ARG A 184 7.93 23.65 -18.23
C ARG A 184 8.50 23.01 -16.96
N ALA A 185 7.67 22.71 -15.97
CA ALA A 185 8.11 22.09 -14.72
C ALA A 185 8.54 20.62 -14.90
N VAL A 186 8.05 19.94 -15.94
CA VAL A 186 8.50 18.59 -16.30
C VAL A 186 9.59 18.58 -17.37
N SER A 187 9.79 19.69 -18.09
CA SER A 187 10.78 19.79 -19.16
C SER A 187 12.18 19.39 -18.67
N GLY A 188 12.84 18.47 -19.39
CA GLY A 188 14.18 17.99 -19.07
C GLY A 188 14.32 17.16 -17.79
N ARG A 189 13.24 16.93 -17.03
CA ARG A 189 13.28 16.17 -15.77
C ARG A 189 13.64 14.71 -16.02
N GLU A 190 14.44 14.14 -15.13
CA GLU A 190 14.86 12.74 -15.21
C GLU A 190 13.82 11.83 -14.55
N LEU A 191 13.25 10.94 -15.36
CA LEU A 191 12.25 9.94 -14.95
C LEU A 191 12.77 8.54 -15.32
N PRO A 192 13.90 8.10 -14.72
CA PRO A 192 14.65 6.93 -15.18
C PRO A 192 13.87 5.61 -15.05
N LEU A 193 12.92 5.57 -14.12
CA LEU A 193 12.14 4.37 -13.79
C LEU A 193 10.77 4.33 -14.47
N LEU A 194 10.32 5.42 -15.09
CA LEU A 194 8.97 5.55 -15.62
C LEU A 194 8.78 4.67 -16.87
N GLU A 195 7.82 3.74 -16.79
CA GLU A 195 7.46 2.83 -17.87
C GLU A 195 6.09 3.16 -18.48
N TYR A 196 5.18 3.69 -17.67
CA TYR A 196 3.80 3.97 -18.06
C TYR A 196 3.38 5.35 -17.57
N LEU A 197 2.93 6.20 -18.50
CA LEU A 197 2.38 7.51 -18.23
C LEU A 197 0.97 7.61 -18.81
N LYS A 198 -0.03 7.76 -17.96
CA LYS A 198 -1.40 8.13 -18.34
C LYS A 198 -1.81 9.39 -17.61
N VAL A 199 -2.18 10.43 -18.34
CA VAL A 199 -2.73 11.66 -17.77
C VAL A 199 -3.94 12.09 -18.57
N GLU A 200 -5.09 12.18 -17.90
CA GLU A 200 -6.35 12.67 -18.46
C GLU A 200 -6.76 13.93 -17.72
N ALA A 201 -6.89 15.06 -18.42
CA ALA A 201 -7.20 16.36 -17.86
C ALA A 201 -8.45 16.97 -18.52
N ILE A 202 -9.60 16.31 -18.35
CA ILE A 202 -10.80 16.58 -19.18
C ILE A 202 -11.39 17.97 -18.91
N HIS A 203 -11.52 18.36 -17.63
CA HIS A 203 -12.29 19.54 -17.22
C HIS A 203 -11.45 20.78 -16.92
N ARG A 204 -10.36 21.00 -17.67
CA ARG A 204 -9.61 22.25 -17.57
C ARG A 204 -9.92 23.20 -18.73
N PRO A 205 -11.06 23.91 -18.72
CA PRO A 205 -11.40 24.90 -19.75
C PRO A 205 -10.51 26.16 -19.68
N LYS A 206 -9.75 26.34 -18.59
CA LYS A 206 -8.91 27.52 -18.32
C LYS A 206 -7.41 27.23 -18.29
N ARG A 207 -6.91 26.24 -19.05
CA ARG A 207 -5.50 26.31 -19.43
C ARG A 207 -5.40 27.50 -20.38
N ASP A 208 -5.12 28.63 -19.73
CA ASP A 208 -4.95 29.95 -20.31
C ASP A 208 -4.06 29.83 -21.56
N ALA A 209 -4.22 30.73 -22.53
CA ALA A 209 -3.41 30.68 -23.76
C ALA A 209 -1.89 30.66 -23.44
N SER A 210 -1.52 31.10 -22.24
CA SER A 210 -0.20 31.04 -21.62
C SER A 210 0.31 29.63 -21.25
N TRP A 211 -0.56 28.64 -21.02
CA TRP A 211 -0.16 27.27 -20.64
C TRP A 211 0.46 26.50 -21.80
N LEU A 212 -0.06 26.72 -23.02
CA LEU A 212 0.46 26.16 -24.28
C LEU A 212 0.94 27.30 -25.19
N SER A 213 1.72 28.24 -24.65
CA SER A 213 2.35 29.29 -25.45
C SER A 213 3.28 28.70 -26.53
N THR A 214 3.64 29.52 -27.52
CA THR A 214 4.37 29.08 -28.72
C THR A 214 5.75 28.48 -28.43
N ASP A 215 6.38 28.85 -27.32
CA ASP A 215 7.66 28.30 -26.84
C ASP A 215 7.54 26.85 -26.35
N ILE A 216 6.34 26.28 -26.23
CA ILE A 216 6.16 24.91 -25.75
C ILE A 216 6.82 23.86 -26.65
N TYR A 217 7.08 24.18 -27.91
CA TYR A 217 7.80 23.30 -28.83
C TYR A 217 9.32 23.33 -28.62
N GLU A 218 9.83 24.31 -27.87
CA GLU A 218 11.26 24.47 -27.56
C GLU A 218 11.65 23.76 -26.25
N ILE A 219 10.67 23.28 -25.49
CA ILE A 219 10.94 22.64 -24.20
C ILE A 219 11.61 21.28 -24.41
N GLN A 220 12.49 20.93 -23.47
CA GLN A 220 13.19 19.65 -23.51
C GLN A 220 12.24 18.52 -23.09
N PRO A 221 12.18 17.40 -23.83
CA PRO A 221 11.47 16.20 -23.39
C PRO A 221 11.96 15.70 -22.03
N VAL A 222 11.05 15.07 -21.26
CA VAL A 222 11.44 14.33 -20.05
C VAL A 222 12.47 13.25 -20.41
N ARG A 223 13.45 12.99 -19.56
CA ARG A 223 14.40 11.89 -19.78
C ARG A 223 13.85 10.60 -19.16
N ALA A 224 13.05 9.88 -19.95
CA ALA A 224 12.38 8.65 -19.52
C ALA A 224 12.81 7.45 -20.41
N PRO A 225 14.02 6.91 -20.21
CA PRO A 225 14.57 5.86 -21.08
C PRO A 225 13.79 4.55 -21.03
N ARG A 226 12.94 4.32 -20.02
CA ARG A 226 12.12 3.10 -19.91
C ARG A 226 10.68 3.29 -20.33
N LEU A 227 10.31 4.47 -20.83
CA LEU A 227 8.93 4.82 -21.15
C LEU A 227 8.42 4.00 -22.34
N LYS A 228 7.43 3.15 -22.09
CA LYS A 228 6.83 2.23 -23.07
C LYS A 228 5.44 2.66 -23.48
N CYS A 229 4.64 3.20 -22.55
CA CYS A 229 3.26 3.55 -22.82
C CYS A 229 2.96 4.99 -22.40
N VAL A 230 2.39 5.76 -23.32
CA VAL A 230 1.95 7.13 -23.09
C VAL A 230 0.49 7.27 -23.53
N VAL A 231 -0.33 7.77 -22.61
CA VAL A 231 -1.73 8.12 -22.85
C VAL A 231 -1.96 9.53 -22.33
N LEU A 232 -2.16 10.49 -23.23
CA LEU A 232 -2.40 11.89 -22.88
C LEU A 232 -3.77 12.32 -23.41
N VAL A 233 -4.63 12.81 -22.52
CA VAL A 233 -5.96 13.32 -22.87
C VAL A 233 -6.07 14.76 -22.41
N ASN A 234 -6.21 15.68 -23.37
CA ASN A 234 -6.28 17.13 -23.12
C ASN A 234 -5.08 17.71 -22.34
N ILE A 235 -3.89 17.13 -22.51
CA ILE A 235 -2.65 17.56 -21.86
C ILE A 235 -1.45 17.35 -22.78
N PHE A 236 -0.44 18.20 -22.60
CA PHE A 236 0.87 18.06 -23.22
C PHE A 236 1.92 17.78 -22.15
N VAL A 237 2.70 16.71 -22.37
CA VAL A 237 3.92 16.38 -21.62
C VAL A 237 4.95 16.03 -22.69
N PRO A 238 6.12 16.70 -22.74
CA PRO A 238 7.12 16.41 -23.77
C PRO A 238 7.84 15.10 -23.40
N PHE A 239 7.91 14.12 -24.30
CA PHE A 239 8.54 12.81 -24.03
C PHE A 239 9.35 12.29 -25.22
N PRO A 240 10.38 11.45 -24.97
CA PRO A 240 11.17 10.83 -26.00
C PRO A 240 10.41 9.61 -26.55
N PRO A 241 10.20 9.50 -27.87
CA PRO A 241 9.44 8.39 -28.44
C PRO A 241 10.26 7.09 -28.59
N GLY A 242 11.58 7.11 -28.34
CA GLY A 242 12.51 6.07 -28.76
C GLY A 242 12.20 4.64 -28.26
N ASN A 243 11.59 4.49 -27.09
CA ASN A 243 11.25 3.18 -26.50
C ASN A 243 9.75 2.92 -26.41
N LEU A 244 8.95 3.75 -27.07
CA LEU A 244 7.50 3.74 -26.93
C LEU A 244 6.88 2.59 -27.74
N THR A 245 6.10 1.75 -27.08
CA THR A 245 5.32 0.67 -27.71
C THR A 245 3.85 1.03 -27.88
N LYS A 246 3.36 2.05 -27.16
CA LYS A 246 1.97 2.51 -27.23
C LYS A 246 1.87 4.02 -27.02
N LEU A 247 1.25 4.70 -27.98
CA LEU A 247 0.93 6.12 -27.92
C LEU A 247 -0.56 6.33 -28.13
N ILE A 248 -1.20 7.03 -27.20
CA ILE A 248 -2.58 7.51 -27.35
C ILE A 248 -2.61 8.99 -27.01
N LEU A 249 -2.91 9.82 -28.00
CA LEU A 249 -3.16 11.24 -27.81
C LEU A 249 -4.63 11.50 -28.13
N LYS A 250 -5.37 12.05 -27.17
CA LYS A 250 -6.77 12.43 -27.38
C LYS A 250 -6.96 13.89 -27.01
N ARG A 251 -7.68 14.58 -27.87
CA ARG A 251 -8.31 15.85 -27.52
C ARG A 251 -9.80 15.56 -27.42
N PRO A 252 -10.41 15.64 -26.23
CA PRO A 252 -11.86 15.54 -26.15
C PRO A 252 -12.41 16.67 -27.02
N VAL A 253 -13.21 16.30 -28.02
CA VAL A 253 -14.09 17.28 -28.64
C VAL A 253 -15.01 17.66 -27.50
N LEU A 254 -14.87 18.89 -26.99
CA LEU A 254 -15.89 19.49 -26.16
C LEU A 254 -17.12 19.53 -27.08
N GLY A 255 -17.89 18.45 -27.08
CA GLY A 255 -19.25 18.50 -27.58
C GLY A 255 -19.85 19.69 -26.86
N PHE A 256 -20.46 20.59 -27.61
CA PHE A 256 -21.34 21.61 -27.05
C PHE A 256 -22.29 20.85 -26.13
N ALA A 257 -21.96 20.77 -24.84
CA ALA A 257 -22.88 20.32 -23.83
C ALA A 257 -23.94 21.40 -23.84
N GLU A 258 -24.94 21.17 -24.69
CA GLU A 258 -26.15 21.94 -24.78
C GLU A 258 -26.58 22.23 -23.35
N ALA A 259 -26.84 23.50 -23.10
CA ALA A 259 -27.32 24.04 -21.85
C ALA A 259 -28.72 23.48 -21.54
N VAL A 260 -28.83 22.18 -21.26
CA VAL A 260 -30.02 21.53 -20.72
C VAL A 260 -29.89 21.53 -19.20
N HIS A 261 -29.77 22.72 -18.65
CA HIS A 261 -30.40 23.05 -17.39
C HIS A 261 -31.56 23.97 -17.73
N GLN A 262 -32.67 23.35 -18.13
CA GLN A 262 -34.00 23.92 -17.94
C GLN A 262 -34.34 23.88 -16.43
N PRO A 263 -35.11 24.88 -15.96
CA PRO A 263 -35.14 25.36 -14.58
C PRO A 263 -35.68 24.37 -13.54
#